data_AF-D2VEE0-F1
#
_entry.id   AF-D2VEE0-F1
#
_cell.length_a   1.000
_cell.length_b   1.000
_cell.length_c   1.000
_cell.angle_alpha   90.00
_cell.angle_beta   90.00
_cell.angle_gamma   90.00
#
_symmetry.space_group_name_H-M   'P 1'
#
loop_
_entity.id
_entity.type
_entity.pdbx_description
1 polymer ?
#
loop_
_entity_poly.entity_id
_entity_poly.type
_entity_poly.pdbx_seq_one_letter_code
_entity_poly.pdbx_strand_id
1 'polypeptide(L)'
;MQTLPADNCTYLKTKHGKTRYILDGPSESDQVDHAIVFVCGISSHSYSYLHLMKAIEQTLNSSSASSEKTIYLRYDKYGRGKSENPEIEHSADLFVDQLYELIDNLIIKAHTKRGWYIF
;
A
#
# COMPACT_ATOMS: atom_id res chain seq x y z
N MET A 1 5.45 -17.45 -19.89
CA MET A 1 4.35 -16.72 -19.23
C MET A 1 4.49 -16.98 -17.73
N GLN A 2 5.20 -16.12 -17.00
CA GLN A 2 5.33 -16.25 -15.55
C GLN A 2 3.99 -15.89 -14.91
N THR A 3 3.37 -16.84 -14.23
CA THR A 3 2.21 -16.58 -13.38
C THR A 3 2.68 -15.73 -12.21
N LEU A 4 2.08 -14.54 -12.07
CA LEU A 4 2.27 -13.71 -10.88
C LEU A 4 1.91 -14.56 -9.64
N PRO A 5 2.67 -14.44 -8.52
CA PRO A 5 2.35 -15.18 -7.31
C PRO A 5 0.91 -14.88 -6.88
N ALA A 6 0.27 -15.87 -6.24
CA ALA A 6 -1.06 -15.70 -5.66
C ALA A 6 -1.00 -14.58 -4.62
N ASP A 7 -1.30 -13.36 -5.05
CA ASP A 7 -1.39 -12.19 -4.18
C ASP A 7 -2.40 -12.49 -3.08
N ASN A 8 -1.96 -12.45 -1.82
CA ASN A 8 -2.84 -12.36 -0.67
C ASN A 8 -3.68 -11.08 -0.84
N CYS A 9 -4.84 -11.21 -1.50
CA CYS A 9 -5.74 -10.09 -1.75
C CYS A 9 -6.45 -9.74 -0.45
N THR A 10 -5.97 -8.69 0.19
CA THR A 10 -6.59 -8.17 1.41
C THR A 10 -7.48 -6.97 1.07
N TYR A 11 -8.56 -6.82 1.83
CA TYR A 11 -9.52 -5.74 1.66
C TYR A 11 -9.74 -5.04 3.00
N LEU A 12 -9.82 -3.71 2.96
CA LEU A 12 -10.29 -2.88 4.05
C LEU A 12 -11.67 -2.35 3.68
N LYS A 13 -12.67 -2.46 4.58
CA LYS A 13 -13.94 -1.75 4.39
C LYS A 13 -13.72 -0.29 4.77
N THR A 14 -13.63 0.56 3.76
CA THR A 14 -13.56 2.02 3.90
C THR A 14 -14.95 2.63 3.68
N LYS A 15 -15.09 3.93 3.94
CA LYS A 15 -16.36 4.66 3.97
C LYS A 15 -17.25 4.42 2.75
N HIS A 16 -16.66 4.43 1.56
CA HIS A 16 -17.39 4.31 0.29
C HIS A 16 -17.29 2.92 -0.35
N GLY A 17 -16.73 1.91 0.32
CA GLY A 17 -16.63 0.59 -0.26
C GLY A 17 -15.46 -0.24 0.24
N LYS A 18 -15.28 -1.43 -0.32
CA LYS A 18 -14.09 -2.25 -0.09
C LYS A 18 -12.92 -1.69 -0.89
N THR A 19 -11.83 -1.38 -0.20
CA THR A 19 -10.56 -1.01 -0.81
C THR A 19 -9.63 -2.20 -0.78
N ARG A 20 -9.18 -2.65 -1.95
CA ARG A 20 -8.14 -3.66 -2.05
C ARG A 20 -6.78 -3.03 -1.74
N TYR A 21 -5.99 -3.73 -0.93
CA TYR A 21 -4.61 -3.39 -0.66
C TYR A 21 -3.72 -4.63 -0.61
N ILE A 22 -2.42 -4.39 -0.71
CA ILE A 22 -1.35 -5.35 -0.49
C ILE A 22 -0.38 -4.68 0.47
N LEU A 23 -0.06 -5.40 1.55
CA LEU A 23 0.89 -4.99 2.56
C LEU A 23 2.05 -5.97 2.53
N ASP A 24 3.23 -5.51 2.14
CA ASP A 24 4.46 -6.30 2.11
C ASP A 24 5.42 -5.77 3.18
N GLY A 25 6.12 -6.66 3.88
CA GLY A 25 7.08 -6.28 4.90
C GLY A 25 7.01 -7.14 6.17
N PRO A 26 7.50 -6.62 7.32
CA PRO A 26 7.43 -7.28 8.62
C PRO A 26 5.99 -7.61 9.02
N SER A 27 5.82 -8.54 9.96
CA SER A 27 4.48 -8.94 10.41
C SER A 27 3.75 -7.77 11.08
N GLU A 28 2.41 -7.75 11.09
CA GLU A 28 1.62 -6.66 11.69
C GLU A 28 1.93 -6.42 13.18
N SER A 29 2.50 -7.40 13.88
CA SER A 29 2.95 -7.31 15.28
C SER A 29 4.36 -6.76 15.45
N ASP A 30 5.12 -6.61 14.38
CA ASP A 30 6.48 -6.05 14.41
C ASP A 30 6.44 -4.52 14.47
N GLN A 31 7.34 -3.93 15.25
CA GLN A 31 7.59 -2.50 15.18
C GLN A 31 8.15 -2.13 13.80
N VAL A 32 7.51 -1.15 13.14
CA VAL A 32 7.92 -0.64 11.83
C VAL A 32 8.65 0.69 12.00
N ASP A 33 9.75 0.88 11.28
CA ASP A 33 10.52 2.12 11.28
C ASP A 33 10.08 3.06 10.16
N HIS A 34 9.74 2.51 9.00
CA HIS A 34 9.36 3.25 7.80
C HIS A 34 8.16 2.64 7.09
N ALA A 35 7.32 3.50 6.52
CA ALA A 35 6.27 3.09 5.61
C ALA A 35 6.44 3.78 4.25
N ILE A 36 6.37 2.99 3.18
CA ILE A 36 6.40 3.45 1.80
C ILE A 36 5.04 3.13 1.18
N VAL A 37 4.32 4.17 0.77
CA VAL A 37 2.99 4.04 0.19
C VAL A 37 3.03 4.37 -1.30
N PHE A 38 2.58 3.43 -2.12
CA PHE A 38 2.52 3.59 -3.57
C PHE A 38 1.12 4.06 -3.99
N VAL A 39 1.03 5.26 -4.53
CA VAL A 39 -0.24 5.86 -4.96
C VAL A 39 -0.38 5.75 -6.47
N CYS A 40 -1.34 4.94 -6.91
CA CYS A 40 -1.56 4.72 -8.34
C CYS A 40 -2.05 5.98 -9.08
N GLY A 41 -1.54 6.21 -10.29
CA GLY A 41 -2.06 7.20 -11.24
C GLY A 41 -3.36 6.75 -11.93
N ILE A 42 -3.84 7.57 -12.88
CA ILE A 42 -5.16 7.42 -13.53
C ILE A 42 -5.36 6.05 -14.22
N SER A 43 -4.28 5.44 -14.70
CA SER A 43 -4.27 4.17 -15.45
C SER A 43 -3.48 3.04 -14.78
N SER A 44 -2.93 3.26 -13.58
CA SER A 44 -2.20 2.23 -12.85
C SER A 44 -3.04 1.67 -11.69
N HIS A 45 -2.60 0.52 -11.19
CA HIS A 45 -3.20 -0.19 -10.06
C HIS A 45 -2.08 -0.87 -9.28
N SER A 46 -2.37 -1.48 -8.13
CA SER A 46 -1.35 -1.88 -7.15
C SER A 46 -0.24 -2.81 -7.71
N TYR A 47 -0.56 -3.56 -8.76
CA TYR A 47 0.38 -4.45 -9.46
C TYR A 47 1.45 -3.69 -10.26
N SER A 48 1.16 -2.49 -10.74
CA SER A 48 2.10 -1.69 -11.55
C SER A 48 3.39 -1.38 -10.79
N TYR A 49 3.34 -1.38 -9.46
CA TYR A 49 4.47 -1.04 -8.59
C TYR A 49 5.22 -2.26 -8.02
N LEU A 50 4.81 -3.49 -8.35
CA LEU A 50 5.41 -4.71 -7.78
C LEU A 50 6.93 -4.77 -7.99
N HIS A 51 7.38 -4.52 -9.22
CA HIS A 51 8.81 -4.60 -9.55
C HIS A 51 9.61 -3.43 -8.97
N LEU A 52 9.01 -2.23 -8.91
CA LEU A 52 9.64 -1.08 -8.28
C LEU A 52 9.80 -1.29 -6.78
N MET A 53 8.75 -1.79 -6.11
CA MET A 53 8.80 -2.13 -4.69
C MET A 53 9.90 -3.16 -4.41
N LYS A 54 9.98 -4.24 -5.18
CA LYS A 54 11.05 -5.24 -5.04
C LYS A 54 12.45 -4.67 -5.24
N ALA A 55 12.62 -3.76 -6.20
CA ALA A 55 13.91 -3.10 -6.43
C ALA A 55 14.30 -2.18 -5.25
N ILE A 56 13.34 -1.44 -4.70
CA ILE A 56 13.54 -0.61 -3.50
C ILE A 56 13.91 -1.49 -2.31
N GLU A 57 13.13 -2.54 -2.06
CA GLU A 57 13.37 -3.51 -0.99
C GLU A 57 14.77 -4.14 -1.08
N GLN A 58 15.18 -4.58 -2.27
CA GLN A 58 16.51 -5.14 -2.49
C GLN A 58 17.62 -4.10 -2.21
N THR A 59 17.41 -2.85 -2.61
CA THR A 59 18.39 -1.77 -2.40
C THR A 59 18.56 -1.45 -0.92
N LEU A 60 17.44 -1.40 -0.18
CA LEU A 60 17.45 -1.15 1.26
C LEU A 60 18.07 -2.32 2.03
N ASN A 61 17.75 -3.57 1.67
CA ASN A 61 18.27 -4.77 2.33
C ASN A 61 19.75 -5.06 1.99
N SER A 62 20.25 -4.64 0.82
CA SER A 62 21.66 -4.85 0.43
C SER A 62 22.61 -3.88 1.14
N SER A 63 22.08 -2.80 1.70
CA SER A 63 22.84 -1.83 2.46
C SER A 63 23.01 -2.36 3.89
N SER A 64 24.12 -3.03 4.19
CA SER A 64 24.42 -3.73 5.47
C SER A 64 24.42 -2.86 6.76
N ALA A 65 23.82 -1.67 6.74
CA ALA A 65 23.82 -0.70 7.83
C ALA A 65 22.44 -0.50 8.49
N SER A 66 21.34 -0.95 7.89
CA SER A 66 20.00 -0.68 8.42
C SER A 66 19.29 -1.94 8.87
N SER A 67 19.08 -2.06 10.18
CA SER A 67 18.12 -2.99 10.79
C SER A 67 16.69 -2.43 10.76
N GLU A 68 16.44 -1.38 9.97
CA GLU A 68 15.14 -0.71 9.94
C GLU A 68 14.12 -1.55 9.18
N LYS A 69 12.98 -1.75 9.82
CA LYS A 69 11.86 -2.50 9.29
C LYS A 69 11.01 -1.57 8.45
N THR A 70 10.96 -1.82 7.14
CA THR A 70 10.15 -1.06 6.19
C THR A 70 8.91 -1.84 5.78
N ILE A 71 7.75 -1.18 5.83
CA ILE A 71 6.49 -1.72 5.30
C ILE A 71 6.13 -1.02 3.99
N TYR A 72 5.59 -1.77 3.04
CA TYR A 72 5.21 -1.29 1.72
C TYR A 72 3.70 -1.47 1.54
N LEU A 73 2.99 -0.36 1.35
CA LEU A 73 1.55 -0.37 1.10
C LEU A 73 1.29 -0.06 -0.37
N ARG A 74 0.62 -0.99 -1.06
CA ARG A 74 0.11 -0.80 -2.42
C ARG A 74 -1.40 -0.96 -2.38
N TYR A 75 -2.15 -0.09 -3.04
CA TYR A 75 -3.62 -0.18 -3.03
C TYR A 75 -4.24 0.19 -4.36
N ASP A 76 -5.47 -0.28 -4.56
CA ASP A 76 -6.28 0.07 -5.71
C ASP A 76 -7.24 1.20 -5.33
N LYS A 77 -7.22 2.30 -6.08
CA LYS A 77 -8.19 3.40 -5.90
C LYS A 77 -9.63 2.92 -6.18
N TYR A 78 -10.63 3.62 -5.64
CA TYR A 78 -12.03 3.34 -6.01
C TYR A 78 -12.24 3.35 -7.53
N GLY A 79 -13.03 2.37 -8.01
CA GLY A 79 -13.26 2.18 -9.44
C GLY A 79 -12.03 1.74 -10.23
N ARG A 80 -10.97 1.25 -9.57
CA ARG A 80 -9.74 0.73 -10.19
C ARG A 80 -9.35 -0.62 -9.61
N GLY A 81 -8.59 -1.38 -10.40
CA GLY A 81 -8.09 -2.70 -10.00
C GLY A 81 -9.24 -3.60 -9.52
N LYS A 82 -9.16 -4.06 -8.27
CA LYS A 82 -10.23 -4.85 -7.63
C LYS A 82 -10.90 -4.14 -6.45
N SER A 83 -10.68 -2.84 -6.28
CA SER A 83 -11.44 -2.04 -5.32
C SER A 83 -12.88 -1.83 -5.79
N GLU A 84 -13.78 -1.56 -4.85
CA GLU A 84 -15.17 -1.27 -5.14
C GLU A 84 -15.30 -0.03 -6.04
N ASN A 85 -16.34 -0.02 -6.87
CA ASN A 85 -16.67 1.08 -7.78
C ASN A 85 -17.96 1.76 -7.32
N PRO A 86 -17.91 2.62 -6.28
CA PRO A 86 -19.10 3.29 -5.77
C PRO A 86 -19.71 4.24 -6.81
N GLU A 87 -21.04 4.38 -6.80
CA GLU A 87 -21.76 5.34 -7.65
C GLU A 87 -21.65 6.77 -7.10
N ILE A 88 -20.42 7.28 -7.01
CA ILE A 88 -20.10 8.64 -6.56
C ILE A 88 -19.07 9.27 -7.50
N GLU A 89 -18.89 10.59 -7.39
CA GLU A 89 -17.88 11.29 -8.17
C GLU A 89 -16.46 10.87 -7.75
N HIS A 90 -15.66 10.43 -8.73
CA HIS A 90 -14.26 10.07 -8.54
C HIS A 90 -13.35 11.31 -8.53
N SER A 91 -13.46 12.11 -7.48
CA SER A 91 -12.64 13.31 -7.26
C SER A 91 -11.27 12.98 -6.66
N ALA A 92 -10.34 13.93 -6.72
CA ALA A 92 -9.06 13.81 -6.03
C ALA A 92 -9.24 13.63 -4.52
N ASP A 93 -10.17 14.40 -3.92
CA ASP A 93 -10.49 14.35 -2.50
C ASP A 93 -10.97 12.96 -2.07
N LEU A 94 -11.83 12.31 -2.87
CA LEU A 94 -12.26 10.93 -2.60
C LEU A 94 -11.07 9.96 -2.47
N PHE A 95 -10.07 10.09 -3.35
CA PHE A 95 -8.90 9.21 -3.34
C PHE A 95 -7.93 9.54 -2.21
N VAL A 96 -7.85 10.81 -1.81
CA VAL A 96 -7.08 11.25 -0.65
C VAL A 96 -7.71 10.73 0.65
N ASP A 97 -9.03 10.83 0.79
CA ASP A 97 -9.77 10.26 1.92
C ASP A 97 -9.57 8.74 2.00
N GLN A 98 -9.72 8.05 0.87
CA GLN A 98 -9.47 6.61 0.79
C GLN A 98 -8.05 6.24 1.25
N LEU A 99 -7.04 7.04 0.88
CA LEU A 99 -5.65 6.84 1.29
C LEU A 99 -5.47 7.04 2.79
N TYR A 100 -6.02 8.11 3.36
CA TYR A 100 -5.96 8.34 4.81
C TYR A 100 -6.63 7.22 5.60
N GLU A 101 -7.81 6.75 5.16
CA GLU A 101 -8.48 5.62 5.81
C GLU A 101 -7.61 4.35 5.83
N LEU A 102 -6.85 4.08 4.76
CA LEU A 102 -5.91 2.95 4.72
C LEU A 102 -4.74 3.16 5.70
N ILE A 103 -4.11 4.34 5.67
CA ILE A 103 -2.95 4.64 6.52
C ILE A 103 -3.33 4.57 7.99
N ASP A 104 -4.45 5.17 8.38
CA ASP A 104 -4.93 5.20 9.76
C ASP A 104 -5.27 3.80 10.27
N ASN A 105 -5.82 2.95 9.41
CA ASN A 105 -6.22 1.60 9.82
C ASN A 105 -5.09 0.57 9.80
N LEU A 106 -4.09 0.74 8.93
CA LEU A 106 -3.07 -0.28 8.70
C LEU A 106 -1.70 0.13 9.25
N ILE A 107 -1.29 1.37 9.00
CA ILE A 107 0.07 1.83 9.29
C ILE A 107 0.14 2.39 10.72
N ILE A 108 -0.82 3.22 11.11
CA ILE A 108 -0.83 3.79 12.47
C ILE A 108 -1.04 2.68 13.53
N LYS A 109 -1.86 1.66 13.22
CA LYS A 109 -2.02 0.49 14.09
C LYS A 109 -0.74 -0.35 14.21
N ALA A 110 0.14 -0.33 13.21
CA ALA A 110 1.45 -0.99 13.24
C ALA A 110 2.51 -0.22 14.07
N HIS A 111 2.14 0.84 14.80
CA HIS A 111 2.99 1.57 15.74
C HIS A 111 4.32 2.07 15.14
N THR A 112 4.26 2.73 13.98
CA THR A 112 5.44 3.28 13.31
C THR A 112 6.08 4.41 14.14
N LYS A 113 7.40 4.33 14.41
CA LYS A 113 8.13 5.33 15.23
C LYS A 113 8.71 6.50 14.43
N ARG A 114 8.91 6.36 13.12
CA ARG A 114 9.50 7.36 12.23
C ARG A 114 8.72 7.45 10.91
N GLY A 115 8.84 8.59 10.23
CA GLY A 115 7.93 9.06 9.18
C GLY A 115 7.68 8.13 7.99
N TRP A 116 6.71 8.51 7.16
CA TRP A 116 6.22 7.78 5.99
C TRP A 116 6.47 8.57 4.72
N TYR A 117 6.73 7.85 3.63
CA TYR A 117 7.01 8.40 2.31
C TYR A 117 5.92 7.98 1.32
N ILE A 118 5.44 8.93 0.53
CA ILE A 118 4.42 8.71 -0.50
C ILE A 118 5.10 8.85 -1.88
N PHE A 119 4.95 7.84 -2.73
CA PHE A 119 5.48 7.82 -4.10
C PHE A 119 4.39 7.54 -5.13
#